data_AF-B4P227-F1
#
_entry.id   AF-B4P227-F1
#
_cell.length_a   1.000
_cell.length_b   1.000
_cell.length_c   1.000
_cell.angle_alpha   90.00
_cell.angle_beta   90.00
_cell.angle_gamma   90.00
#
_symmetry.space_group_name_H-M   'P 1'
#
loop_
_entity.id
_entity.type
_entity.pdbx_description
1 polymer ?
#
loop_
_entity_poly.entity_id
_entity_poly.type
_entity_poly.pdbx_seq_one_letter_code
_entity_poly.pdbx_strand_id
1 'polypeptide(L)'
;MKIEWAPIGVPMERRRQTFAMAFLILSFMILSFGSYFFVAAVLFYGSVLWRTIMVIYLVYVYANHRRTHSIMDGNGWKINRNNWLFRHYRDYFPVQLVKTAELPPNKNYILASFPHGILGTGISINMGLDISKWLKLFPQVRPKVATLDQNFLTPIVRGLLRSWGLVSVSKEALVYLLTKSNDPKHNDNRDGFTSNAVAILVGGAQEALDSHPGKYILTLKNRKGFVKMAIRTGSSIVPTFSFGEVDILDQVANPPNSPVRRFQDFVKRITGISPLIPVGRGIFNYSFGFLPNRRRIVQVVGAPIDVVQNDQPDAAYVDKIHKQVIDDLEKMFAKYKDQYIPNSKQDKLIIH
;
A
#
# COMPACT_ATOMS: atom_id res chain seq x y z
N MET A 1 25.69 6.93 -18.72
CA MET A 1 24.77 5.78 -18.72
C MET A 1 24.44 5.43 -20.17
N LYS A 2 24.66 4.20 -20.62
CA LYS A 2 24.29 3.77 -21.98
C LYS A 2 22.77 3.59 -22.04
N ILE A 3 22.12 4.15 -23.06
CA ILE A 3 20.66 4.01 -23.23
C ILE A 3 20.38 2.69 -23.95
N GLU A 4 19.62 1.83 -23.29
CA GLU A 4 19.05 0.60 -23.84
C GLU A 4 17.63 0.90 -24.32
N TRP A 5 17.47 1.05 -25.63
CA TRP A 5 16.17 1.31 -26.25
C TRP A 5 15.30 0.06 -26.28
N ALA A 6 13.99 0.24 -26.10
CA ALA A 6 13.03 -0.84 -26.31
C ALA A 6 13.06 -1.28 -27.78
N PRO A 7 13.10 -2.58 -28.07
CA PRO A 7 13.09 -3.06 -29.44
C PRO A 7 11.77 -2.70 -30.14
N ILE A 8 11.81 -2.51 -31.46
CA ILE A 8 10.61 -2.19 -32.25
C ILE A 8 9.58 -3.35 -32.17
N GLY A 9 10.06 -4.59 -32.13
CA GLY A 9 9.24 -5.81 -32.08
C GLY A 9 8.61 -6.17 -30.73
N VAL A 10 8.41 -5.22 -29.80
CA VAL A 10 7.74 -5.51 -28.52
C VAL A 10 6.29 -5.98 -28.76
N PRO A 11 5.89 -7.17 -28.27
CA PRO A 11 4.53 -7.69 -28.46
C PRO A 11 3.44 -6.74 -27.95
N MET A 12 2.29 -6.73 -28.63
CA MET A 12 1.15 -5.85 -28.27
C MET A 12 0.71 -5.99 -26.81
N GLU A 13 0.78 -7.21 -26.27
CA GLU A 13 0.43 -7.46 -24.88
C GLU A 13 1.35 -6.70 -23.90
N ARG A 14 2.67 -6.74 -24.14
CA ARG A 14 3.63 -5.96 -23.34
C ARG A 14 3.40 -4.46 -23.48
N ARG A 15 3.00 -3.98 -24.67
CA ARG A 15 2.65 -2.57 -24.90
C ARG A 15 1.42 -2.14 -24.08
N ARG A 16 0.37 -2.97 -24.04
CA ARG A 16 -0.84 -2.72 -23.24
C ARG A 16 -0.53 -2.66 -21.75
N GLN A 17 0.31 -3.55 -21.26
CA GLN A 17 0.79 -3.55 -19.87
C GLN A 17 1.60 -2.29 -19.55
N THR A 18 2.52 -1.89 -20.44
CA THR A 18 3.27 -0.64 -20.28
C THR A 18 2.35 0.58 -20.32
N PHE A 19 1.34 0.59 -21.19
CA PHE A 19 0.32 1.63 -21.20
C PHE A 19 -0.45 1.68 -19.88
N ALA A 20 -0.93 0.54 -19.36
CA ALA A 20 -1.65 0.49 -18.09
C ALA A 20 -0.80 1.01 -16.92
N MET A 21 0.48 0.61 -16.88
CA MET A 21 1.46 1.09 -15.89
C MET A 21 1.67 2.60 -15.98
N ALA A 22 1.94 3.11 -17.19
CA ALA A 22 2.18 4.52 -17.45
C ALA A 22 0.95 5.35 -17.13
N PHE A 23 -0.22 4.91 -17.59
CA PHE A 23 -1.50 5.57 -17.32
C PHE A 23 -1.74 5.71 -15.82
N LEU A 24 -1.53 4.65 -15.03
CA LEU A 24 -1.78 4.72 -13.59
C LEU A 24 -0.80 5.64 -12.86
N ILE A 25 0.50 5.51 -13.13
CA ILE A 25 1.52 6.35 -12.48
C ILE A 25 1.35 7.81 -12.89
N LEU A 26 1.22 8.10 -14.18
CA LEU A 26 1.07 9.46 -14.66
C LEU A 26 -0.23 10.07 -14.16
N SER A 27 -1.34 9.32 -14.16
CA SER A 27 -2.60 9.80 -13.61
C SER A 27 -2.46 10.12 -12.13
N PHE A 28 -1.82 9.25 -11.34
CA PHE A 28 -1.61 9.53 -9.91
C PHE A 28 -0.72 10.76 -9.68
N MET A 29 0.39 10.90 -10.41
CA MET A 29 1.29 12.04 -10.30
C MET A 29 0.61 13.34 -10.74
N ILE A 30 0.00 13.34 -11.93
CA ILE A 30 -0.69 14.51 -12.51
C ILE A 30 -1.87 14.91 -11.64
N LEU A 31 -2.70 13.97 -11.18
CA LEU A 31 -3.85 14.31 -10.35
C LEU A 31 -3.42 14.79 -8.97
N SER A 32 -2.39 14.23 -8.36
CA SER A 32 -1.95 14.64 -7.02
C SER A 32 -1.49 16.10 -7.01
N PHE A 33 -0.57 16.49 -7.90
CA PHE A 33 -0.09 17.87 -7.95
C PHE A 33 -1.05 18.79 -8.71
N GLY A 34 -1.58 18.31 -9.85
CA GLY A 34 -2.49 19.06 -10.71
C GLY A 34 -3.80 19.42 -10.03
N SER A 35 -4.30 18.60 -9.10
CA SER A 35 -5.49 18.96 -8.32
C SER A 35 -5.28 20.21 -7.46
N TYR A 36 -4.11 20.37 -6.84
CA TYR A 36 -3.83 21.55 -6.02
C TYR A 36 -3.65 22.79 -6.89
N PHE A 37 -2.94 22.68 -8.02
CA PHE A 37 -2.84 23.76 -8.99
C PHE A 37 -4.21 24.15 -9.56
N PHE A 38 -5.06 23.18 -9.87
CA PHE A 38 -6.42 23.42 -10.34
C PHE A 38 -7.26 24.15 -9.29
N VAL A 39 -7.23 23.70 -8.03
CA VAL A 39 -7.92 24.39 -6.93
C VAL A 39 -7.41 25.81 -6.78
N ALA A 40 -6.10 26.02 -6.75
CA ALA A 40 -5.52 27.36 -6.67
C ALA A 40 -5.97 28.24 -7.85
N ALA A 41 -5.89 27.73 -9.08
CA ALA A 41 -6.31 28.47 -10.27
C ALA A 41 -7.78 28.90 -10.21
N VAL A 42 -8.68 28.01 -9.78
CA VAL A 42 -10.10 28.34 -9.59
C VAL A 42 -10.29 29.40 -8.51
N LEU A 43 -9.56 29.33 -7.39
CA LEU A 43 -9.68 30.30 -6.30
C LEU A 43 -9.14 31.69 -6.67
N PHE A 44 -8.04 31.77 -7.42
CA PHE A 44 -7.42 33.05 -7.80
C PHE A 44 -8.07 33.69 -9.04
N TYR A 45 -8.41 32.89 -10.05
CA TYR A 45 -8.83 33.38 -11.37
C TYR A 45 -10.28 33.06 -11.72
N GLY A 46 -10.94 32.15 -10.98
CA GLY A 46 -12.34 31.81 -11.24
C GLY A 46 -13.30 32.97 -10.99
N SER A 47 -14.49 32.91 -11.58
CA SER A 47 -15.59 33.82 -11.24
C SER A 47 -16.07 33.56 -9.80
N VAL A 48 -16.83 34.49 -9.22
CA VAL A 48 -17.39 34.33 -7.85
C VAL A 48 -18.15 33.01 -7.71
N LEU A 49 -18.93 32.62 -8.72
CA LEU A 49 -19.64 31.34 -8.73
C LEU A 49 -18.68 30.14 -8.57
N TRP A 50 -17.64 30.07 -9.39
CA TRP A 50 -16.67 28.96 -9.35
C TRP A 50 -15.85 28.94 -8.06
N ARG A 51 -15.48 30.11 -7.51
CA ARG A 51 -14.83 30.20 -6.20
C ARG A 51 -15.72 29.67 -5.09
N THR A 52 -16.99 30.07 -5.08
CA THR A 52 -17.96 29.60 -4.08
C THR A 52 -18.15 28.09 -4.17
N ILE A 53 -18.33 27.54 -5.37
CA ILE A 53 -18.42 26.08 -5.57
C ILE A 53 -17.17 25.37 -5.06
N MET A 54 -15.97 25.91 -5.35
CA MET A 54 -14.72 25.32 -4.91
C MET A 54 -14.58 25.33 -3.38
N VAL A 55 -14.93 26.44 -2.72
CA VAL A 55 -14.90 26.53 -1.25
C VAL A 55 -15.89 25.53 -0.63
N ILE A 56 -17.12 25.44 -1.15
CA ILE A 56 -18.11 24.45 -0.70
C ILE A 56 -17.55 23.03 -0.86
N TYR A 57 -16.93 22.74 -2.00
CA TYR A 57 -16.30 21.44 -2.24
C TYR A 57 -15.18 21.14 -1.23
N LEU A 58 -14.28 22.09 -0.96
CA LEU A 58 -13.20 21.91 0.02
C LEU A 58 -13.73 21.70 1.44
N VAL A 59 -14.76 22.46 1.85
CA VAL A 59 -15.45 22.27 3.13
C VAL A 59 -16.09 20.89 3.20
N TYR A 60 -16.77 20.46 2.13
CA TYR A 60 -17.32 19.12 2.03
C TYR A 60 -16.24 18.04 2.15
N VAL A 61 -15.11 18.19 1.45
CA VAL A 61 -13.97 17.26 1.52
C VAL A 61 -13.49 17.11 2.95
N TYR A 62 -13.21 18.23 3.62
CA TYR A 62 -12.73 18.26 4.99
C TYR A 62 -13.75 17.67 5.97
N ALA A 63 -14.99 18.14 5.95
CA ALA A 63 -16.05 17.70 6.85
C ALA A 63 -16.39 16.22 6.65
N ASN A 64 -16.49 15.76 5.40
CA ASN A 64 -16.73 14.35 5.09
C ASN A 64 -15.60 13.47 5.60
N HIS A 65 -14.33 13.86 5.37
CA HIS A 65 -13.20 13.07 5.87
C HIS A 65 -13.17 13.03 7.40
N ARG A 66 -13.43 14.14 8.10
CA ARG A 66 -13.51 14.16 9.56
C ARG A 66 -14.63 13.29 10.14
N ARG A 67 -15.75 13.14 9.43
CA ARG A 67 -16.90 12.33 9.89
C ARG A 67 -16.83 10.86 9.52
N THR A 68 -16.32 10.54 8.33
CA THR A 68 -16.38 9.19 7.74
C THR A 68 -15.01 8.55 7.58
N HIS A 69 -13.95 9.26 7.92
CA HIS A 69 -12.56 8.91 7.61
C HIS A 69 -12.33 8.66 6.10
N SER A 70 -13.22 9.20 5.26
CA SER A 70 -13.30 8.93 3.82
C SER A 70 -13.37 7.44 3.46
N ILE A 71 -13.88 6.59 4.35
CA ILE A 71 -14.03 5.16 4.06
C ILE A 71 -15.15 4.94 3.04
N MET A 72 -15.01 3.88 2.24
CA MET A 72 -16.06 3.37 1.38
C MET A 72 -16.50 2.02 1.91
N ASP A 73 -17.79 1.87 2.16
CA ASP A 73 -18.36 0.66 2.75
C ASP A 73 -18.21 -0.55 1.82
N GLY A 74 -18.24 -1.74 2.44
CA GLY A 74 -18.10 -2.99 1.73
C GLY A 74 -16.81 -3.06 0.91
N ASN A 75 -16.89 -3.72 -0.25
CA ASN A 75 -15.77 -3.74 -1.22
C ASN A 75 -15.73 -2.51 -2.14
N GLY A 76 -16.66 -1.55 -1.97
CA GLY A 76 -16.84 -0.47 -2.91
C GLY A 76 -17.31 -0.93 -4.29
N TRP A 77 -17.06 -0.11 -5.32
CA TRP A 77 -17.47 -0.41 -6.69
C TRP A 77 -16.50 -1.40 -7.32
N LYS A 78 -16.89 -2.69 -7.34
CA LYS A 78 -16.03 -3.77 -7.84
C LYS A 78 -15.53 -3.55 -9.28
N ILE A 79 -16.28 -2.85 -10.13
CA ILE A 79 -15.85 -2.50 -11.50
C ILE A 79 -14.66 -1.53 -11.52
N ASN A 80 -14.55 -0.66 -10.52
CA ASN A 80 -13.40 0.24 -10.32
C ASN A 80 -12.22 -0.45 -9.63
N ARG A 81 -12.35 -1.75 -9.34
CA ARG A 81 -11.29 -2.57 -8.75
C ARG A 81 -11.02 -3.83 -9.56
N ASN A 82 -11.82 -4.17 -10.56
CA ASN A 82 -11.65 -5.36 -11.40
C ASN A 82 -12.06 -5.02 -12.83
N ASN A 83 -11.11 -4.54 -13.61
CA ASN A 83 -11.33 -4.18 -15.01
C ASN A 83 -10.10 -4.49 -15.84
N TRP A 84 -10.20 -4.26 -17.15
CA TRP A 84 -9.14 -4.58 -18.10
C TRP A 84 -7.82 -3.87 -17.74
N LEU A 85 -7.87 -2.61 -17.32
CA LEU A 85 -6.70 -1.80 -17.01
C LEU A 85 -5.90 -2.41 -15.85
N PHE A 86 -6.58 -2.79 -14.76
CA PHE A 86 -5.90 -3.36 -13.58
C PHE A 86 -5.37 -4.77 -13.78
N ARG A 87 -5.97 -5.56 -14.69
CA ARG A 87 -5.39 -6.85 -15.12
C ARG A 87 -4.05 -6.65 -15.81
N HIS A 88 -3.97 -5.72 -16.78
CA HIS A 88 -2.70 -5.43 -17.46
C HIS A 88 -1.68 -4.76 -16.53
N TYR A 89 -2.14 -3.94 -15.57
CA TYR A 89 -1.28 -3.38 -14.53
C TYR A 89 -0.66 -4.48 -13.66
N ARG A 90 -1.44 -5.50 -13.28
CA ARG A 90 -0.95 -6.68 -12.57
C ARG A 90 0.04 -7.50 -13.40
N ASP A 91 -0.25 -7.71 -14.68
CA ASP A 91 0.59 -8.51 -15.59
C ASP A 91 1.87 -7.79 -16.02
N TYR A 92 1.99 -6.49 -15.73
CA TYR A 92 3.24 -5.76 -15.84
C TYR A 92 4.33 -6.34 -14.93
N PHE A 93 3.97 -6.69 -13.68
CA PHE A 93 4.84 -7.22 -12.61
C PHE A 93 4.68 -8.71 -12.30
N PRO A 94 4.16 -9.51 -13.23
CA PRO A 94 3.49 -10.80 -12.97
C PRO A 94 3.16 -11.10 -11.49
N VAL A 95 2.24 -10.34 -10.89
CA VAL A 95 1.99 -10.45 -9.43
C VAL A 95 1.33 -11.78 -9.06
N GLN A 96 1.89 -12.44 -8.04
CA GLN A 96 1.35 -13.63 -7.42
C GLN A 96 0.96 -13.38 -5.96
N LEU A 97 -0.16 -13.96 -5.55
CA LEU A 97 -0.64 -14.00 -4.17
C LEU A 97 -0.61 -15.45 -3.68
N VAL A 98 0.18 -15.72 -2.64
CA VAL A 98 0.38 -17.04 -2.05
C VAL A 98 -0.29 -17.06 -0.67
N LYS A 99 -1.31 -17.90 -0.54
CA LYS A 99 -2.00 -18.16 0.72
C LYS A 99 -1.29 -19.30 1.47
N THR A 100 -0.88 -19.07 2.72
CA THR A 100 -0.31 -20.14 3.57
C THR A 100 -1.24 -20.57 4.72
N ALA A 101 -2.30 -19.81 4.98
CA ALA A 101 -3.27 -20.10 6.03
C ALA A 101 -4.66 -19.55 5.67
N GLU A 102 -5.68 -20.08 6.33
CA GLU A 102 -7.04 -19.56 6.25
C GLU A 102 -7.19 -18.25 7.03
N LEU A 103 -8.06 -17.37 6.55
CA LEU A 103 -8.53 -16.19 7.27
C LEU A 103 -10.05 -16.34 7.50
N PRO A 104 -10.48 -17.00 8.58
CA PRO A 104 -11.90 -17.15 8.90
C PRO A 104 -12.62 -15.79 8.96
N PRO A 105 -13.79 -15.62 8.33
CA PRO A 105 -14.45 -14.32 8.26
C PRO A 105 -15.21 -13.96 9.56
N ASN A 106 -14.76 -14.46 10.71
CA ASN A 106 -15.35 -14.27 12.04
C ASN A 106 -14.61 -13.25 12.91
N LYS A 107 -13.55 -12.63 12.37
CA LYS A 107 -12.75 -11.59 13.02
C LYS A 107 -12.15 -10.67 11.98
N ASN A 108 -11.69 -9.49 12.39
CA ASN A 108 -10.98 -8.56 11.51
C ASN A 108 -9.46 -8.77 11.61
N TYR A 109 -8.74 -8.32 10.58
CA TYR A 109 -7.31 -8.61 10.41
C TYR A 109 -6.51 -7.34 10.12
N ILE A 110 -5.34 -7.25 10.75
CA ILE A 110 -4.27 -6.33 10.35
C ILE A 110 -3.26 -7.12 9.53
N LEU A 111 -3.13 -6.82 8.23
CA LEU A 111 -2.06 -7.38 7.41
C LEU A 111 -0.80 -6.53 7.57
N ALA A 112 0.10 -6.97 8.45
CA ALA A 112 1.40 -6.33 8.62
C ALA A 112 2.29 -6.67 7.42
N SER A 113 2.47 -5.70 6.52
CA SER A 113 3.01 -5.93 5.17
C SER A 113 4.42 -5.40 5.00
N PHE A 114 5.30 -6.24 4.44
CA PHE A 114 6.72 -5.97 4.26
C PHE A 114 7.25 -6.52 2.92
N PRO A 115 8.38 -6.01 2.40
CA PRO A 115 8.82 -4.63 2.61
C PRO A 115 7.81 -3.64 2.00
N HIS A 116 7.91 -2.37 2.38
CA HIS A 116 7.12 -1.28 1.84
C HIS A 116 7.47 -1.02 0.38
N GLY A 117 8.76 -1.16 0.04
CA GLY A 117 9.30 -0.69 -1.24
C GLY A 117 9.10 0.82 -1.41
N ILE A 118 9.24 1.32 -2.64
CA ILE A 118 8.96 2.73 -2.94
C ILE A 118 7.45 3.00 -3.05
N LEU A 119 6.66 2.05 -3.57
CA LEU A 119 5.23 2.24 -3.87
C LEU A 119 4.27 1.30 -3.12
N GLY A 120 4.74 0.20 -2.52
CA GLY A 120 3.86 -0.82 -1.94
C GLY A 120 2.97 -1.50 -2.99
N THR A 121 3.56 -1.82 -4.15
CA THR A 121 2.86 -2.25 -5.37
C THR A 121 2.18 -3.60 -5.21
N GLY A 122 2.87 -4.60 -4.65
CA GLY A 122 2.34 -5.95 -4.48
C GLY A 122 1.05 -5.99 -3.67
N ILE A 123 1.06 -5.40 -2.47
CA ILE A 123 -0.13 -5.31 -1.61
C ILE A 123 -1.23 -4.46 -2.25
N SER A 124 -0.87 -3.33 -2.88
CA SER A 124 -1.85 -2.44 -3.52
C SER A 124 -2.53 -3.10 -4.71
N ILE A 125 -1.82 -3.94 -5.47
CA ILE A 125 -2.42 -4.76 -6.51
C ILE A 125 -3.31 -5.82 -5.87
N ASN A 126 -2.77 -6.69 -5.02
CA ASN A 126 -3.56 -7.82 -4.52
C ASN A 126 -4.82 -7.41 -3.75
N MET A 127 -4.76 -6.30 -3.01
CA MET A 127 -5.83 -5.84 -2.15
C MET A 127 -6.54 -4.57 -2.62
N GLY A 128 -6.03 -3.84 -3.62
CA GLY A 128 -6.66 -2.63 -4.16
C GLY A 128 -7.13 -2.78 -5.61
N LEU A 129 -6.31 -3.40 -6.46
CA LEU A 129 -6.44 -3.41 -7.92
C LEU A 129 -6.44 -4.83 -8.51
N ASP A 130 -7.54 -5.21 -9.16
CA ASP A 130 -7.88 -6.57 -9.57
C ASP A 130 -8.03 -7.53 -8.36
N ILE A 131 -8.84 -7.12 -7.38
CA ILE A 131 -9.05 -7.84 -6.10
C ILE A 131 -9.72 -9.22 -6.25
N SER A 132 -10.16 -9.60 -7.45
CA SER A 132 -10.77 -10.91 -7.75
C SER A 132 -9.95 -12.09 -7.20
N LYS A 133 -8.62 -12.04 -7.35
CA LYS A 133 -7.69 -13.06 -6.81
C LYS A 133 -7.71 -13.12 -5.29
N TRP A 134 -7.78 -11.98 -4.60
CA TRP A 134 -7.93 -11.93 -3.16
C TRP A 134 -9.24 -12.56 -2.71
N LEU A 135 -10.37 -12.14 -3.31
CA LEU A 135 -11.70 -12.62 -2.92
C LEU A 135 -11.87 -14.14 -3.16
N LYS A 136 -11.14 -14.71 -4.12
CA LYS A 136 -11.09 -16.16 -4.35
C LYS A 136 -10.33 -16.90 -3.26
N LEU A 137 -9.21 -16.34 -2.78
CA LEU A 137 -8.35 -16.98 -1.78
C LEU A 137 -8.86 -16.77 -0.34
N PHE A 138 -9.46 -15.62 -0.06
CA PHE A 138 -9.97 -15.22 1.25
C PHE A 138 -11.45 -14.83 1.14
N PRO A 139 -12.35 -15.82 1.00
CA PRO A 139 -13.77 -15.55 0.82
C PRO A 139 -14.35 -14.83 2.04
N GLN A 140 -15.29 -13.91 1.81
CA GLN A 140 -15.96 -13.11 2.85
C GLN A 140 -15.05 -12.16 3.67
N VAL A 141 -13.77 -12.03 3.30
CA VAL A 141 -12.82 -11.08 3.88
C VAL A 141 -12.56 -9.91 2.92
N ARG A 142 -12.99 -8.70 3.30
CA ARG A 142 -12.85 -7.48 2.48
C ARG A 142 -11.41 -6.96 2.51
N PRO A 143 -10.73 -6.81 1.37
CA PRO A 143 -9.41 -6.20 1.33
C PRO A 143 -9.48 -4.67 1.36
N LYS A 144 -8.74 -4.07 2.30
CA LYS A 144 -8.48 -2.64 2.43
C LYS A 144 -6.98 -2.39 2.51
N VAL A 145 -6.51 -1.32 1.88
CA VAL A 145 -5.09 -0.92 1.95
C VAL A 145 -5.02 0.44 2.61
N ALA A 146 -4.34 0.52 3.75
CA ALA A 146 -4.15 1.76 4.49
C ALA A 146 -3.00 2.58 3.90
N THR A 147 -3.23 3.85 3.63
CA THR A 147 -2.24 4.81 3.13
C THR A 147 -2.31 6.13 3.89
N LEU A 148 -1.41 7.05 3.55
CA LEU A 148 -1.29 8.36 4.20
C LEU A 148 -2.63 9.11 4.25
N ASP A 149 -3.00 9.59 5.44
CA ASP A 149 -4.26 10.30 5.70
C ASP A 149 -4.46 11.53 4.79
N GLN A 150 -3.37 12.24 4.52
CA GLN A 150 -3.33 13.42 3.65
C GLN A 150 -3.89 13.16 2.24
N ASN A 151 -3.74 11.94 1.72
CA ASN A 151 -4.24 11.57 0.41
C ASN A 151 -5.78 11.69 0.31
N PHE A 152 -6.49 11.61 1.44
CA PHE A 152 -7.95 11.73 1.49
C PHE A 152 -8.46 13.17 1.63
N LEU A 153 -7.54 14.11 1.86
CA LEU A 153 -7.78 15.56 1.82
C LEU A 153 -7.42 16.16 0.45
N THR A 154 -6.67 15.44 -0.39
CA THR A 154 -6.35 15.86 -1.75
C THR A 154 -7.60 15.88 -2.64
N PRO A 155 -7.98 17.05 -3.20
CA PRO A 155 -9.07 17.20 -4.16
C PRO A 155 -8.97 16.20 -5.31
N ILE A 156 -10.09 15.66 -5.78
CA ILE A 156 -10.18 14.67 -6.89
C ILE A 156 -9.54 13.32 -6.57
N VAL A 157 -8.26 13.27 -6.20
CA VAL A 157 -7.48 12.07 -5.86
C VAL A 157 -8.15 11.24 -4.78
N ARG A 158 -8.71 11.88 -3.75
CA ARG A 158 -9.47 11.17 -2.70
C ARG A 158 -10.56 10.26 -3.27
N GLY A 159 -11.26 10.69 -4.31
CA GLY A 159 -12.35 9.92 -4.91
C GLY A 159 -11.84 8.66 -5.59
N LEU A 160 -10.72 8.81 -6.31
CA LEU A 160 -10.03 7.71 -6.97
C LEU A 160 -9.53 6.66 -5.96
N LEU A 161 -8.83 7.10 -4.90
CA LEU A 161 -8.31 6.20 -3.88
C LEU A 161 -9.41 5.44 -3.14
N ARG A 162 -10.50 6.14 -2.77
CA ARG A 162 -11.69 5.51 -2.17
C ARG A 162 -12.30 4.46 -3.09
N SER A 163 -12.37 4.75 -4.38
CA SER A 163 -12.91 3.82 -5.37
C SER A 163 -12.07 2.54 -5.50
N TRP A 164 -10.77 2.63 -5.22
CA TRP A 164 -9.85 1.49 -5.16
C TRP A 164 -9.84 0.75 -3.81
N GLY A 165 -10.66 1.19 -2.86
CA GLY A 165 -10.74 0.61 -1.52
C GLY A 165 -9.56 0.97 -0.61
N LEU A 166 -8.79 2.01 -0.96
CA LEU A 166 -7.77 2.56 -0.07
C LEU A 166 -8.45 3.34 1.05
N VAL A 167 -7.84 3.27 2.23
CA VAL A 167 -8.32 3.89 3.47
C VAL A 167 -7.19 4.64 4.15
N SER A 168 -7.54 5.53 5.08
CA SER A 168 -6.53 6.21 5.88
C SER A 168 -5.88 5.25 6.87
N VAL A 169 -4.57 5.42 7.08
CA VAL A 169 -3.80 4.77 8.16
C VAL A 169 -3.94 5.48 9.51
N SER A 170 -4.80 6.50 9.61
CA SER A 170 -5.11 7.16 10.89
C SER A 170 -5.71 6.17 11.89
N LYS A 171 -5.44 6.42 13.18
CA LYS A 171 -5.90 5.56 14.27
C LYS A 171 -7.42 5.37 14.21
N GLU A 172 -8.15 6.44 13.97
CA GLU A 172 -9.61 6.47 13.97
C GLU A 172 -10.19 5.64 12.81
N ALA A 173 -9.60 5.76 11.61
CA ALA A 173 -9.98 4.96 10.45
C ALA A 173 -9.71 3.47 10.65
N LEU A 174 -8.55 3.14 11.22
CA LEU A 174 -8.18 1.75 11.52
C LEU A 174 -9.11 1.15 12.58
N VAL A 175 -9.35 1.85 13.69
CA VAL A 175 -10.30 1.40 14.72
C VAL A 175 -11.68 1.17 14.11
N TYR A 176 -12.20 2.14 13.33
CA TYR A 176 -13.50 2.01 12.69
C TYR A 176 -13.63 0.74 11.85
N LEU A 177 -12.62 0.38 11.05
CA LEU A 177 -12.67 -0.82 10.20
C LEU A 177 -12.47 -2.12 10.99
N LEU A 178 -11.58 -2.09 11.98
CA LEU A 178 -11.16 -3.26 12.74
C LEU A 178 -12.16 -3.65 13.84
N THR A 179 -13.08 -2.75 14.21
CA THR A 179 -14.18 -3.03 15.14
C THR A 179 -15.54 -3.25 14.46
N LYS A 180 -15.59 -3.28 13.13
CA LYS A 180 -16.82 -3.63 12.39
C LYS A 180 -17.30 -5.02 12.80
N SER A 181 -18.62 -5.15 12.97
CA SER A 181 -19.25 -6.42 13.34
C SER A 181 -18.96 -7.50 12.32
N ASN A 182 -18.67 -8.71 12.82
CA ASN A 182 -18.53 -9.91 12.01
C ASN A 182 -19.84 -10.74 11.94
N ASP A 183 -20.95 -10.23 12.48
CA ASP A 183 -22.26 -10.88 12.37
C ASP A 183 -22.81 -10.75 10.94
N PRO A 184 -23.12 -11.88 10.25
CA PRO A 184 -23.74 -11.87 8.92
C PRO A 184 -25.04 -11.05 8.83
N LYS A 185 -25.78 -10.90 9.93
CA LYS A 185 -27.05 -10.15 9.99
C LYS A 185 -26.86 -8.65 10.22
N HIS A 186 -25.64 -8.20 10.53
CA HIS A 186 -25.37 -6.79 10.77
C HIS A 186 -25.54 -5.96 9.48
N ASN A 187 -26.03 -4.72 9.62
CA ASN A 187 -26.28 -3.83 8.49
C ASN A 187 -25.03 -3.54 7.63
N ASP A 188 -23.85 -3.57 8.25
CA ASP A 188 -22.57 -3.41 7.54
C ASP A 188 -22.22 -4.58 6.61
N ASN A 189 -22.87 -5.74 6.78
CA ASN A 189 -22.53 -7.00 6.12
C ASN A 189 -23.54 -7.44 5.04
N ARG A 190 -24.37 -6.50 4.57
CA ARG A 190 -25.36 -6.72 3.50
C ARG A 190 -24.75 -7.13 2.15
N ASP A 191 -23.46 -6.90 1.94
CA ASP A 191 -22.73 -7.33 0.74
C ASP A 191 -22.30 -8.82 0.80
N GLY A 192 -22.63 -9.54 1.88
CA GLY A 192 -22.29 -10.95 2.08
C GLY A 192 -20.86 -11.18 2.60
N PHE A 193 -20.15 -10.13 2.99
CA PHE A 193 -18.84 -10.20 3.62
C PHE A 193 -18.98 -9.85 5.09
N THR A 194 -18.22 -10.49 5.96
CA THR A 194 -18.32 -10.25 7.41
C THR A 194 -17.03 -9.78 8.03
N SER A 195 -15.89 -9.91 7.34
CA SER A 195 -14.58 -9.54 7.90
C SER A 195 -13.91 -8.44 7.06
N ASN A 196 -13.10 -7.63 7.72
CA ASN A 196 -12.17 -6.69 7.09
C ASN A 196 -10.73 -7.16 7.29
N ALA A 197 -9.96 -7.17 6.21
CA ALA A 197 -8.51 -7.27 6.23
C ALA A 197 -7.92 -5.93 5.82
N VAL A 198 -7.23 -5.26 6.75
CA VAL A 198 -6.62 -3.95 6.54
C VAL A 198 -5.11 -4.10 6.47
N ALA A 199 -4.54 -3.91 5.28
CA ALA A 199 -3.10 -3.94 5.10
C ALA A 199 -2.45 -2.64 5.51
N ILE A 200 -1.38 -2.77 6.29
CA ILE A 200 -0.54 -1.67 6.77
C ILE A 200 0.90 -1.98 6.35
N LEU A 201 1.50 -1.08 5.58
CA LEU A 201 2.93 -1.13 5.28
C LEU A 201 3.69 -0.55 6.47
N VAL A 202 4.07 -1.41 7.42
CA VAL A 202 4.45 -1.02 8.78
C VAL A 202 5.71 -0.15 8.83
N GLY A 203 6.69 -0.43 7.97
CA GLY A 203 7.92 0.36 7.88
C GLY A 203 7.68 1.80 7.40
N GLY A 204 6.59 2.02 6.64
CA GLY A 204 6.13 3.31 6.18
C GLY A 204 7.19 4.09 5.40
N ALA A 205 7.11 5.41 5.50
CA ALA A 205 8.00 6.33 4.80
C ALA A 205 9.49 6.13 5.16
N GLN A 206 9.81 5.65 6.37
CA GLN A 206 11.20 5.38 6.77
C GLN A 206 11.80 4.22 5.97
N GLU A 207 11.07 3.10 5.88
CA GLU A 207 11.54 1.92 5.14
C GLU A 207 11.64 2.19 3.64
N ALA A 208 10.76 3.03 3.08
CA ALA A 208 10.83 3.43 1.69
C ALA A 208 12.13 4.18 1.33
N LEU A 209 12.75 4.90 2.28
CA LEU A 209 14.05 5.55 2.08
C LEU A 209 15.20 4.54 1.99
N ASP A 210 15.05 3.36 2.57
CA ASP A 210 16.06 2.30 2.57
C ASP A 210 15.83 1.28 1.44
N SER A 211 14.76 1.46 0.65
CA SER A 211 14.40 0.57 -0.46
C SER A 211 15.35 0.74 -1.65
N HIS A 212 16.20 -0.27 -1.85
CA HIS A 212 17.01 -0.42 -3.06
C HIS A 212 16.90 -1.85 -3.59
N PRO A 213 17.10 -2.07 -4.90
CA PRO A 213 17.11 -3.41 -5.49
C PRO A 213 18.07 -4.35 -4.75
N GLY A 214 17.61 -5.57 -4.50
CA GLY A 214 18.34 -6.61 -3.75
C GLY A 214 18.51 -6.33 -2.25
N LYS A 215 17.93 -5.26 -1.69
CA LYS A 215 18.07 -4.95 -0.26
C LYS A 215 16.75 -5.15 0.49
N TYR A 216 16.68 -6.22 1.26
CA TYR A 216 15.55 -6.53 2.14
C TYR A 216 15.78 -5.95 3.54
N ILE A 217 15.63 -4.64 3.66
CA ILE A 217 15.79 -3.89 4.91
C ILE A 217 14.41 -3.48 5.41
N LEU A 218 14.03 -3.95 6.60
CA LEU A 218 12.76 -3.63 7.24
C LEU A 218 12.96 -2.66 8.41
N THR A 219 12.12 -1.62 8.48
CA THR A 219 12.00 -0.77 9.66
C THR A 219 10.88 -1.32 10.53
N LEU A 220 11.22 -2.18 11.50
CA LEU A 220 10.23 -2.90 12.30
C LEU A 220 10.57 -3.00 13.79
N LYS A 221 11.84 -3.04 14.19
CA LYS A 221 12.27 -3.37 15.56
C LYS A 221 11.55 -2.58 16.65
N ASN A 222 11.29 -1.29 16.37
CA ASN A 222 10.62 -0.37 17.29
C ASN A 222 9.18 -0.01 16.87
N ARG A 223 8.64 -0.59 15.78
CA ARG A 223 7.32 -0.26 15.20
C ARG A 223 6.19 -1.07 15.83
N LYS A 224 5.95 -0.89 17.12
CA LYS A 224 4.93 -1.65 17.87
C LYS A 224 3.48 -1.13 17.75
N GLY A 225 3.25 -0.08 16.95
CA GLY A 225 1.95 0.61 16.85
C GLY A 225 0.82 -0.28 16.31
N PHE A 226 1.11 -1.09 15.28
CA PHE A 226 0.12 -2.01 14.70
C PHE A 226 -0.25 -3.14 15.66
N VAL A 227 0.70 -3.60 16.49
CA VAL A 227 0.44 -4.61 17.54
C VAL A 227 -0.49 -4.04 18.61
N LYS A 228 -0.22 -2.82 19.09
CA LYS A 228 -1.13 -2.12 20.01
C LYS A 228 -2.53 -1.94 19.41
N MET A 229 -2.62 -1.71 18.09
CA MET A 229 -3.90 -1.57 17.40
C MET A 229 -4.66 -2.89 17.33
N ALA A 230 -3.98 -3.98 16.97
CA ALA A 230 -4.54 -5.33 16.98
C ALA A 230 -5.11 -5.69 18.36
N ILE A 231 -4.32 -5.50 19.42
CA ILE A 231 -4.75 -5.81 20.80
C ILE A 231 -5.97 -4.98 21.20
N ARG A 232 -6.01 -3.68 20.89
CA ARG A 232 -7.19 -2.84 21.22
C ARG A 232 -8.46 -3.26 20.51
N THR A 233 -8.33 -3.73 19.27
CA THR A 233 -9.47 -4.04 18.40
C THR A 233 -9.84 -5.53 18.41
N GLY A 234 -9.08 -6.37 19.10
CA GLY A 234 -9.23 -7.83 19.05
C GLY A 234 -8.94 -8.43 17.68
N SER A 235 -8.29 -7.66 16.78
CA SER A 235 -8.00 -8.10 15.41
C SER A 235 -6.72 -8.91 15.34
N SER A 236 -6.72 -10.00 14.59
CA SER A 236 -5.51 -10.81 14.43
C SER A 236 -4.51 -10.13 13.50
N ILE A 237 -3.22 -10.33 13.77
CA ILE A 237 -2.14 -9.82 12.94
C ILE A 237 -1.76 -10.90 11.93
N VAL A 238 -1.70 -10.56 10.65
CA VAL A 238 -1.26 -11.47 9.58
C VAL A 238 0.04 -10.91 9.00
N PRO A 239 1.21 -11.51 9.31
CA PRO A 239 2.45 -11.13 8.65
C PRO A 239 2.38 -11.43 7.16
N THR A 240 2.79 -10.48 6.31
CA THR A 240 2.88 -10.70 4.87
C THR A 240 4.22 -10.21 4.33
N PHE A 241 4.76 -10.93 3.34
CA PHE A 241 6.05 -10.62 2.74
C PHE A 241 5.95 -10.57 1.21
N SER A 242 6.46 -9.51 0.58
CA SER A 242 6.38 -9.26 -0.87
C SER A 242 7.78 -9.34 -1.49
N PHE A 243 8.14 -10.52 -1.97
CA PHE A 243 9.40 -10.75 -2.70
C PHE A 243 9.38 -10.03 -4.04
N GLY A 244 10.50 -9.39 -4.41
CA GLY A 244 10.64 -8.61 -5.64
C GLY A 244 10.10 -7.17 -5.57
N GLU A 245 9.43 -6.77 -4.49
CA GLU A 245 8.90 -5.41 -4.31
C GLU A 245 9.99 -4.34 -4.33
N VAL A 246 11.16 -4.63 -3.76
CA VAL A 246 12.29 -3.68 -3.71
C VAL A 246 13.04 -3.57 -5.04
N ASP A 247 12.79 -4.47 -5.99
CA ASP A 247 13.51 -4.54 -7.27
C ASP A 247 12.81 -3.77 -8.40
N ILE A 248 11.58 -3.30 -8.15
CA ILE A 248 10.78 -2.61 -9.18
C ILE A 248 11.24 -1.18 -9.40
N LEU A 249 11.82 -0.52 -8.40
CA LEU A 249 12.35 0.83 -8.52
C LEU A 249 13.63 0.92 -7.69
N ASP A 250 14.64 1.57 -8.26
CA ASP A 250 15.77 2.05 -7.50
C ASP A 250 15.52 3.51 -7.09
N GLN A 251 16.46 4.11 -6.40
CA GLN A 251 16.49 5.52 -6.09
C GLN A 251 17.91 6.05 -6.06
N VAL A 252 18.06 7.36 -6.12
CA VAL A 252 19.37 8.01 -5.94
C VAL A 252 20.00 7.57 -4.62
N ALA A 253 21.30 7.25 -4.66
CA ALA A 253 22.03 6.82 -3.48
C ALA A 253 21.89 7.82 -2.33
N ASN A 254 21.39 7.32 -1.19
CA ASN A 254 21.08 8.10 -0.01
C ASN A 254 21.57 7.40 1.27
N PRO A 255 22.87 7.03 1.36
CA PRO A 255 23.39 6.34 2.53
C PRO A 255 23.18 7.19 3.81
N PRO A 256 23.11 6.56 4.99
CA PRO A 256 23.00 7.27 6.26
C PRO A 256 24.00 8.42 6.36
N ASN A 257 23.54 9.56 6.87
CA ASN A 257 24.32 10.80 7.03
C ASN A 257 24.71 11.55 5.74
N SER A 258 24.38 11.07 4.54
CA SER A 258 24.58 11.82 3.29
C SER A 258 23.73 13.09 3.23
N PRO A 259 24.11 14.11 2.42
CA PRO A 259 23.29 15.32 2.24
C PRO A 259 21.87 15.01 1.76
N VAL A 260 21.74 14.07 0.81
CA VAL A 260 20.44 13.59 0.30
C VAL A 260 19.61 13.02 1.45
N ARG A 261 20.18 12.12 2.26
CA ARG A 261 19.48 11.51 3.39
C ARG A 261 19.07 12.53 4.45
N ARG A 262 19.95 13.49 4.78
CA ARG A 262 19.63 14.58 5.73
C ARG A 262 18.45 15.42 5.25
N PHE A 263 18.40 15.76 3.96
CA PHE A 263 17.27 16.48 3.36
C PHE A 263 15.99 15.64 3.39
N GLN A 264 16.07 14.37 3.00
CA GLN A 264 14.93 13.45 3.03
C GLN A 264 14.36 13.30 4.44
N ASP A 265 15.23 13.12 5.45
CA ASP A 265 14.83 13.00 6.85
C ASP A 265 14.24 14.30 7.39
N PHE A 266 14.76 15.46 6.99
CA PHE A 266 14.21 16.76 7.33
C PHE A 266 12.78 16.94 6.79
N VAL A 267 12.56 16.70 5.49
CA VAL A 267 11.23 16.81 4.86
C VAL A 267 10.24 15.83 5.49
N LYS A 268 10.67 14.58 5.70
CA LYS A 268 9.85 13.55 6.35
C LYS A 268 9.48 13.94 7.78
N ARG A 269 10.39 14.54 8.55
CA ARG A 269 10.10 15.00 9.92
C ARG A 269 9.04 16.09 9.94
N ILE A 270 8.99 16.97 8.94
CA ILE A 270 8.03 18.07 8.86
C ILE A 270 6.68 17.61 8.30
N THR A 271 6.70 16.77 7.27
CA THR A 271 5.52 16.47 6.46
C THR A 271 4.96 15.05 6.64
N GLY A 272 5.74 14.14 7.22
CA GLY A 272 5.45 12.71 7.24
C GLY A 272 5.70 11.99 5.91
N ILE A 273 6.10 12.71 4.85
CA ILE A 273 6.33 12.19 3.50
C ILE A 273 7.83 12.03 3.26
N SER A 274 8.24 10.88 2.70
CA SER A 274 9.62 10.67 2.26
C SER A 274 9.78 11.13 0.81
N PRO A 275 10.55 12.19 0.53
CA PRO A 275 10.81 12.61 -0.84
C PRO A 275 11.80 11.63 -1.49
N LEU A 276 11.26 10.68 -2.24
CA LEU A 276 12.03 9.70 -3.00
C LEU A 276 12.29 10.26 -4.40
N ILE A 277 13.48 10.00 -4.93
CA ILE A 277 13.81 10.25 -6.33
C ILE A 277 13.91 8.88 -7.00
N PRO A 278 12.77 8.31 -7.44
CA PRO A 278 12.74 6.97 -7.98
C PRO A 278 13.46 6.92 -9.33
N VAL A 279 14.23 5.85 -9.53
CA VAL A 279 14.92 5.52 -10.76
C VAL A 279 14.37 4.19 -11.26
N GLY A 280 13.65 4.25 -12.36
CA GLY A 280 13.16 3.08 -13.08
C GLY A 280 13.55 3.16 -14.55
N ARG A 281 12.62 2.78 -15.41
CA ARG A 281 12.74 2.76 -16.87
C ARG A 281 11.84 3.79 -17.53
N GLY A 282 12.09 4.03 -18.81
CA GLY A 282 11.23 4.82 -19.67
C GLY A 282 10.08 4.01 -20.27
N ILE A 283 9.21 4.72 -20.99
CA ILE A 283 8.21 4.10 -21.86
C ILE A 283 8.94 3.37 -23.01
N PHE A 284 9.91 4.06 -23.65
CA PHE A 284 10.62 3.59 -24.84
C PHE A 284 12.08 3.16 -24.59
N ASN A 285 12.58 3.25 -23.37
CA ASN A 285 13.94 2.79 -23.00
C ASN A 285 13.90 2.03 -21.67
N TYR A 286 14.91 1.20 -21.41
CA TYR A 286 15.02 0.36 -20.21
C TYR A 286 16.04 0.89 -19.19
N SER A 287 16.71 2.01 -19.47
CA SER A 287 17.83 2.51 -18.66
C SER A 287 17.46 3.58 -17.65
N PHE A 288 16.49 4.46 -17.96
CA PHE A 288 16.09 5.54 -17.04
C PHE A 288 14.66 6.00 -17.29
N GLY A 289 13.98 6.39 -16.20
CA GLY A 289 12.66 7.01 -16.22
C GLY A 289 11.93 6.80 -14.90
N PHE A 290 10.65 7.13 -14.89
CA PHE A 290 9.78 7.05 -13.70
C PHE A 290 8.95 5.77 -13.65
N LEU A 291 8.94 4.95 -14.70
CA LEU A 291 8.19 3.70 -14.69
C LEU A 291 8.98 2.62 -13.95
N PRO A 292 8.35 1.85 -13.04
CA PRO A 292 8.97 0.70 -12.44
C PRO A 292 9.51 -0.31 -13.45
N ASN A 293 10.60 -0.95 -13.10
CA ASN A 293 11.16 -2.11 -13.77
C ASN A 293 10.18 -3.28 -13.73
N ARG A 294 10.16 -4.04 -14.82
CA ARG A 294 9.30 -5.23 -14.95
C ARG A 294 9.91 -6.40 -14.17
N ARG A 295 9.65 -6.45 -12.87
CA ARG A 295 10.06 -7.54 -11.98
C ARG A 295 8.85 -8.29 -11.45
N ARG A 296 9.04 -9.59 -11.20
CA ARG A 296 8.01 -10.43 -10.60
C ARG A 296 7.82 -10.05 -9.14
N ILE A 297 6.57 -9.88 -8.70
CA ILE A 297 6.25 -9.66 -7.28
C ILE A 297 5.49 -10.87 -6.75
N VAL A 298 5.96 -11.47 -5.66
CA VAL A 298 5.26 -12.59 -4.99
C VAL A 298 4.95 -12.18 -3.56
N GLN A 299 3.66 -12.03 -3.27
CA GLN A 299 3.18 -11.74 -1.92
C GLN A 299 2.75 -13.02 -1.23
N VAL A 300 3.43 -13.34 -0.13
CA VAL A 300 3.10 -14.47 0.75
C VAL A 300 2.31 -13.94 1.94
N VAL A 301 1.13 -14.52 2.19
CA VAL A 301 0.24 -14.21 3.31
C VAL A 301 0.39 -15.31 4.36
N GLY A 302 0.92 -14.93 5.52
CA GLY A 302 1.20 -15.82 6.65
C GLY A 302 -0.03 -16.27 7.44
N ALA A 303 0.23 -16.97 8.54
CA ALA A 303 -0.83 -17.37 9.48
C ALA A 303 -1.24 -16.19 10.38
N PRO A 304 -2.53 -16.11 10.78
CA PRO A 304 -2.97 -15.11 11.73
C PRO A 304 -2.40 -15.38 13.12
N ILE A 305 -1.87 -14.33 13.76
CA ILE A 305 -1.47 -14.28 15.16
C ILE A 305 -2.64 -13.66 15.92
N ASP A 306 -3.32 -14.50 16.69
CA ASP A 306 -4.44 -14.07 17.53
C ASP A 306 -3.94 -13.30 18.76
N VAL A 307 -4.74 -12.32 19.18
CA VAL A 307 -4.46 -11.48 20.34
C VAL A 307 -5.64 -11.49 21.30
N VAL A 308 -5.37 -11.30 22.59
CA VAL A 308 -6.42 -11.06 23.59
C VAL A 308 -6.75 -9.57 23.58
N GLN A 309 -8.02 -9.23 23.39
CA GLN A 309 -8.45 -7.84 23.31
C GLN A 309 -8.23 -7.11 24.65
N ASN A 310 -7.62 -5.93 24.59
CA ASN A 310 -7.44 -5.07 25.76
C ASN A 310 -7.29 -3.59 25.34
N ASP A 311 -8.10 -2.70 25.93
CA ASP A 311 -8.07 -1.26 25.68
C ASP A 311 -6.75 -0.59 26.10
N GLN A 312 -6.08 -1.18 27.11
CA GLN A 312 -4.78 -0.79 27.63
C GLN A 312 -3.76 -1.93 27.42
N PRO A 313 -3.17 -2.05 26.21
CA PRO A 313 -2.20 -3.09 25.91
C PRO A 313 -0.99 -3.03 26.86
N ASP A 314 -0.76 -4.11 27.60
CA ASP A 314 0.43 -4.29 28.42
C ASP A 314 1.70 -4.33 27.55
N ALA A 315 2.78 -3.71 28.04
CA ALA A 315 4.02 -3.58 27.28
C ALA A 315 4.71 -4.94 27.05
N ALA A 316 4.72 -5.83 28.05
CA ALA A 316 5.34 -7.14 27.91
C ALA A 316 4.56 -8.03 26.93
N TYR A 317 3.22 -7.96 26.96
CA TYR A 317 2.38 -8.66 25.99
C TYR A 317 2.55 -8.11 24.56
N VAL A 318 2.59 -6.78 24.39
CA VAL A 318 2.91 -6.16 23.09
C VAL A 318 4.24 -6.65 22.55
N ASP A 319 5.26 -6.74 23.40
CA ASP A 319 6.60 -7.17 23.01
C ASP A 319 6.65 -8.65 22.63
N LYS A 320 5.90 -9.49 23.34
CA LYS A 320 5.72 -10.91 22.99
C LYS A 320 5.09 -11.08 21.61
N ILE A 321 3.98 -10.39 21.33
CA ILE A 321 3.29 -10.48 20.03
C ILE A 321 4.16 -9.88 18.92
N HIS A 322 4.82 -8.75 19.18
CA HIS A 322 5.73 -8.14 18.21
C HIS A 322 6.91 -9.07 17.87
N LYS A 323 7.48 -9.76 18.86
CA LYS A 323 8.52 -10.77 18.63
C LYS A 323 8.01 -11.92 17.77
N GLN A 324 6.80 -12.42 18.03
CA GLN A 324 6.20 -13.46 17.19
C GLN A 324 6.07 -13.01 15.72
N VAL A 325 5.67 -11.75 15.47
CA VAL A 325 5.62 -11.20 14.10
C VAL A 325 6.99 -11.19 13.44
N ILE A 326 8.04 -10.78 14.16
CA ILE A 326 9.43 -10.80 13.64
C ILE A 326 9.86 -12.22 13.32
N ASP A 327 9.68 -13.15 14.25
CA ASP A 327 10.09 -14.54 14.09
C ASP A 327 9.38 -15.19 12.88
N ASP A 328 8.11 -14.88 12.66
CA ASP A 328 7.34 -15.39 11.52
C ASP A 328 7.76 -14.77 10.19
N LEU A 329 8.16 -13.50 10.17
CA LEU A 329 8.75 -12.86 8.98
C LEU A 329 10.11 -13.45 8.63
N GLU A 330 10.97 -13.68 9.61
CA GLU A 330 12.28 -14.32 9.41
C GLU A 330 12.13 -15.74 8.87
N LYS A 331 11.23 -16.54 9.45
CA LYS A 331 10.90 -17.88 8.94
C LYS A 331 10.33 -17.84 7.53
N MET A 332 9.42 -16.91 7.25
CA MET A 332 8.84 -16.75 5.92
C MET A 332 9.90 -16.36 4.88
N PHE A 333 10.79 -15.43 5.23
CA PHE A 333 11.89 -15.04 4.36
C PHE A 333 12.83 -16.22 4.10
N ALA A 334 13.29 -16.90 5.14
CA ALA A 334 14.18 -18.05 5.01
C ALA A 334 13.57 -19.17 4.16
N LYS A 335 12.26 -19.43 4.31
CA LYS A 335 11.55 -20.48 3.57
C LYS A 335 11.41 -20.18 2.07
N TYR A 336 11.16 -18.92 1.70
CA TYR A 336 10.74 -18.58 0.34
C TYR A 336 11.78 -17.79 -0.48
N LYS A 337 12.86 -17.29 0.15
CA LYS A 337 13.87 -16.48 -0.54
C LYS A 337 14.50 -17.19 -1.74
N ASP A 338 14.82 -18.48 -1.62
CA ASP A 338 15.49 -19.24 -2.69
C ASP A 338 14.57 -19.52 -3.87
N GLN A 339 13.25 -19.47 -3.65
CA GLN A 339 12.24 -19.66 -4.69
C GLN A 339 11.93 -18.36 -5.46
N TYR A 340 11.96 -17.21 -4.77
CA TYR A 340 11.43 -15.96 -5.30
C TYR A 340 12.47 -14.86 -5.53
N ILE A 341 13.68 -15.00 -4.98
CA ILE A 341 14.78 -14.06 -5.19
C ILE A 341 15.82 -14.69 -6.12
N PRO A 342 16.08 -14.13 -7.30
CA PRO A 342 17.16 -14.60 -8.17
C PRO A 342 18.52 -14.46 -7.47
N ASN A 343 19.32 -15.53 -7.45
CA ASN A 343 20.65 -15.55 -6.82
C ASN A 343 20.66 -15.24 -5.30
N SER A 344 19.63 -15.70 -4.59
CA SER A 344 19.35 -15.51 -3.15
C SER A 344 20.48 -15.75 -2.14
N LYS A 345 21.62 -16.35 -2.55
CA LYS A 345 22.71 -16.74 -1.66
C LYS A 345 23.31 -15.58 -0.87
N GLN A 346 23.25 -14.36 -1.42
CA GLN A 346 23.78 -13.15 -0.79
C GLN A 346 22.70 -12.33 -0.09
N ASP A 347 21.41 -12.60 -0.36
CA ASP A 347 20.30 -11.85 0.20
C ASP A 347 20.08 -12.20 1.67
N LYS A 348 20.06 -11.15 2.50
CA LYS A 348 19.79 -11.22 3.93
C LYS A 348 18.65 -10.29 4.27
N LEU A 349 17.75 -10.76 5.11
CA LEU A 349 16.77 -9.92 5.76
C LEU A 349 17.45 -9.15 6.89
N ILE A 350 17.32 -7.83 6.87
CA ILE A 350 17.84 -6.95 7.93
C ILE A 350 16.64 -6.26 8.56
N ILE A 351 16.52 -6.34 9.88
CA ILE A 351 15.44 -5.71 10.64
C ILE A 351 16.02 -4.63 11.57
N HIS A 352 15.63 -3.38 11.34
CA HIS A 352 16.05 -2.20 12.07
C HIS A 352 14.95 -1.61 12.94
#